data_AF-A0A0G2GTM8-F1
#
_entry.id   AF-A0A0G2GTM8-F1
#
_cell.length_a   1.000
_cell.length_b   1.000
_cell.length_c   1.000
_cell.angle_alpha   90.00
_cell.angle_beta   90.00
_cell.angle_gamma   90.00
#
_symmetry.space_group_name_H-M   'P 1'
#
loop_
_entity.id
_entity.type
_entity.pdbx_description
1 polymer ?
#
loop_
_entity_poly.entity_id
_entity_poly.type
_entity_poly.pdbx_seq_one_letter_code
_entity_poly.pdbx_strand_id
1 'polypeptide(L)'
;MADDEPSYIDYEAFLDPSFSTTGFANNLVLATNNPSDTPLDLSTPLSRVLFDVQEIDTHIDTLTTKSALPLLEYTKDHAESGERILDEVEAQIASLTEGYKTLEKEVIERYEAAEQSHAV
;
A
#
# COMPACT_ATOMS: atom_id res chain seq x y z
N MET A 1 15.22 -19.67 0.62
CA MET A 1 14.44 -20.28 1.71
C MET A 1 14.79 -19.46 2.93
N ALA A 2 13.94 -18.50 3.28
CA ALA A 2 14.13 -17.73 4.51
C ALA A 2 13.90 -18.72 5.66
N ASP A 3 14.89 -18.92 6.51
CA ASP A 3 14.71 -19.61 7.77
C ASP A 3 13.71 -18.79 8.58
N ASP A 4 12.44 -19.24 8.64
CA ASP A 4 11.49 -18.80 9.64
C ASP A 4 12.03 -19.30 10.99
N GLU A 5 12.94 -18.53 11.58
CA GLU A 5 13.19 -18.62 13.00
C GLU A 5 11.83 -18.45 13.69
N PRO A 6 11.44 -19.38 14.57
CA PRO A 6 10.16 -19.29 15.25
C PRO A 6 10.17 -18.03 16.12
N SER A 7 9.58 -16.95 15.61
CA SER A 7 9.30 -15.76 16.40
C SER A 7 8.11 -16.06 17.30
N TYR A 8 8.19 -15.52 18.51
CA TYR A 8 7.12 -15.63 19.47
C TYR A 8 5.97 -14.65 19.17
N ILE A 9 6.21 -13.68 18.29
CA ILE A 9 5.18 -12.78 17.78
C ILE A 9 4.44 -13.45 16.63
N ASP A 10 3.11 -13.46 16.75
CA ASP A 10 2.22 -13.90 15.68
C ASP A 10 2.02 -12.75 14.67
N TYR A 11 2.98 -12.60 13.75
CA TYR A 11 2.93 -11.56 12.71
C TYR A 11 1.74 -11.74 11.78
N GLU A 12 1.31 -12.97 11.51
CA GLU A 12 0.13 -13.27 10.67
C GLU A 12 -1.13 -12.68 11.30
N ALA A 13 -1.31 -12.85 12.61
CA ALA A 13 -2.44 -12.26 13.33
C ALA A 13 -2.42 -10.72 13.29
N PHE A 14 -1.25 -10.07 13.28
CA PHE A 14 -1.12 -8.61 13.25
C PHE A 14 -1.27 -8.01 11.84
N LEU A 15 -0.93 -8.76 10.81
CA LEU A 15 -1.07 -8.35 9.41
C LEU A 15 -2.46 -8.65 8.84
N ASP A 16 -3.28 -9.45 9.54
CA ASP A 16 -4.64 -9.77 9.13
C ASP A 16 -5.50 -8.49 9.02
N PRO A 17 -6.19 -8.24 7.89
CA PRO A 17 -7.05 -7.07 7.71
C PRO A 17 -8.20 -6.95 8.72
N SER A 18 -8.57 -8.05 9.37
CA SER A 18 -9.59 -8.11 10.42
C SER A 18 -9.04 -7.94 11.84
N PHE A 19 -7.73 -7.71 11.98
CA PHE A 19 -7.10 -7.47 13.28
C PHE A 19 -7.75 -6.29 14.03
N SER A 20 -8.12 -6.54 15.28
CA SER A 20 -8.70 -5.52 16.16
C SER A 20 -7.76 -5.21 17.31
N THR A 21 -7.21 -3.99 17.32
CA THR A 21 -6.32 -3.50 18.37
C THR A 21 -6.98 -3.51 19.75
N THR A 22 -8.25 -3.11 19.82
CA THR A 22 -9.03 -3.10 21.06
C THR A 22 -9.38 -4.52 21.51
N GLY A 23 -9.72 -5.42 20.59
CA GLY A 23 -9.95 -6.83 20.88
C GLY A 23 -8.70 -7.52 21.42
N PHE A 24 -7.55 -7.29 20.79
CA PHE A 24 -6.26 -7.80 21.24
C PHE A 24 -5.90 -7.27 22.64
N ALA A 25 -6.00 -5.96 22.86
CA ALA A 25 -5.71 -5.37 24.17
C ALA A 25 -6.63 -5.92 25.27
N ASN A 26 -7.93 -6.07 24.99
CA ASN A 26 -8.88 -6.66 25.93
C ASN A 26 -8.52 -8.12 26.25
N ASN A 27 -8.24 -8.93 25.24
CA ASN A 27 -7.81 -10.32 25.44
C ASN A 27 -6.54 -10.40 26.28
N LEU A 28 -5.58 -9.48 26.07
CA LEU A 28 -4.35 -9.44 26.84
C LEU A 28 -4.58 -9.06 28.31
N VAL A 29 -5.45 -8.09 28.59
CA VAL A 29 -5.85 -7.74 29.96
C VAL A 29 -6.52 -8.93 30.64
N LEU A 30 -7.46 -9.60 29.95
CA LEU A 30 -8.15 -10.78 30.48
C LEU A 30 -7.22 -11.98 30.70
N ALA A 31 -6.18 -12.14 29.86
CA ALA A 31 -5.21 -13.21 30.00
C ALA A 31 -4.19 -12.98 31.13
N THR A 32 -3.94 -11.73 31.48
CA THR A 32 -2.93 -11.34 32.48
C THR A 32 -3.51 -11.07 33.87
N ASN A 33 -4.83 -10.98 33.99
CA ASN A 33 -5.53 -10.66 35.24
C ASN A 33 -6.58 -11.71 35.60
N ASN A 34 -6.81 -11.91 36.90
CA ASN A 34 -7.95 -12.65 37.40
C ASN A 34 -9.17 -11.70 37.54
N PRO A 35 -10.40 -12.17 37.27
CA PRO A 35 -11.62 -11.37 37.49
C PRO A 35 -11.79 -10.84 38.93
N SER A 36 -11.12 -11.45 39.90
CA SER A 36 -11.17 -11.05 41.31
C SER A 36 -10.08 -10.04 41.70
N ASP A 37 -9.13 -9.73 40.81
CA ASP A 37 -8.02 -8.83 41.11
C ASP A 37 -8.53 -7.40 41.30
N THR A 38 -8.24 -6.82 42.47
CA THR A 38 -8.59 -5.44 42.80
C THR A 38 -7.41 -4.79 43.54
N PRO A 39 -6.72 -3.79 42.94
CA PRO A 39 -6.99 -3.17 41.65
C PRO A 39 -6.57 -4.03 40.45
N LEU A 40 -7.16 -3.75 39.29
CA LEU A 40 -6.76 -4.33 38.00
C LEU A 40 -5.30 -3.95 37.67
N ASP A 41 -4.48 -4.93 37.29
CA ASP A 41 -3.11 -4.69 36.87
C ASP A 41 -3.01 -4.44 35.36
N LEU A 42 -2.65 -3.20 35.01
CA LEU A 42 -2.37 -2.79 33.64
C LEU A 42 -0.88 -2.77 33.31
N SER A 43 -0.01 -2.92 34.31
CA SER A 43 1.44 -2.86 34.11
C SER A 43 1.94 -4.09 33.35
N THR A 44 1.48 -5.28 33.72
CA THR A 44 1.83 -6.54 33.05
C THR A 44 1.43 -6.57 31.55
N PRO A 45 0.15 -6.33 31.17
CA PRO A 45 -0.23 -6.31 29.76
C PRO A 45 0.46 -5.18 28.98
N LEU A 46 0.71 -4.02 29.60
CA LEU A 46 1.43 -2.93 28.95
C LEU A 46 2.90 -3.28 28.69
N SER A 47 3.62 -3.80 29.70
CA SER A 47 5.00 -4.24 29.54
C SER A 47 5.11 -5.28 28.44
N ARG A 48 4.13 -6.18 28.34
CA ARG A 48 4.08 -7.16 27.26
C ARG A 48 4.01 -6.51 25.88
N VAL A 49 3.06 -5.60 25.65
CA VAL A 49 2.94 -4.90 24.36
C VAL A 49 4.22 -4.13 24.03
N LEU A 50 4.86 -3.52 25.03
CA LEU A 50 6.12 -2.80 24.82
C LEU A 50 7.26 -3.73 24.38
N PHE A 51 7.35 -4.94 24.93
CA PHE A 51 8.30 -5.94 24.47
C PHE A 51 7.98 -6.39 23.03
N ASP A 52 6.71 -6.65 22.72
CA ASP A 52 6.30 -7.05 21.37
C ASP A 52 6.70 -5.97 20.34
N VAL A 53 6.48 -4.68 20.65
CA VAL A 53 6.89 -3.56 19.79
C VAL A 53 8.40 -3.48 19.60
N GLN A 54 9.20 -3.70 20.65
CA GLN A 54 10.66 -3.68 20.56
C GLN A 54 11.21 -4.81 19.69
N GLU A 55 10.62 -6.01 19.79
CA GLU A 55 11.00 -7.14 18.94
C GLU A 55 10.65 -6.86 17.47
N ILE A 56 9.46 -6.33 17.19
CA ILE A 56 9.06 -5.92 15.82
C ILE A 56 10.05 -4.90 15.25
N ASP A 57 10.40 -3.87 16.02
CA ASP A 57 11.35 -2.83 15.60
C ASP A 57 12.73 -3.43 15.27
N THR A 58 13.25 -4.27 16.16
CA THR A 58 14.54 -4.98 15.96
C THR A 58 14.49 -5.88 14.73
N HIS A 59 13.36 -6.53 14.49
CA HIS A 59 13.16 -7.41 13.35
C HIS A 59 13.14 -6.61 12.03
N ILE A 60 12.41 -5.50 11.98
CA ILE A 60 12.38 -4.58 10.84
C ILE A 60 13.77 -4.03 10.55
N ASP A 61 14.51 -3.59 11.57
CA ASP A 61 15.88 -3.08 11.42
C ASP A 61 16.81 -4.16 10.86
N THR A 62 16.71 -5.38 11.38
CA THR A 62 17.51 -6.51 10.93
C THR A 62 17.22 -6.86 9.47
N LEU A 63 15.94 -6.96 9.10
CA LEU A 63 15.53 -7.25 7.72
C LEU A 63 15.96 -6.14 6.76
N THR A 64 15.71 -4.88 7.14
CA THR A 64 16.04 -3.73 6.30
C THR A 64 17.55 -3.60 6.11
N THR A 65 18.34 -3.86 7.16
CA THR A 65 19.80 -3.83 7.09
C THR A 65 20.34 -4.98 6.23
N LYS A 66 19.85 -6.21 6.43
CA LYS A 66 20.28 -7.39 5.65
C LYS A 66 19.89 -7.29 4.18
N SER A 67 18.71 -6.73 3.90
CA SER A 67 18.12 -6.64 2.57
C SER A 67 18.21 -5.24 1.96
N ALA A 68 19.08 -4.36 2.47
CA ALA A 68 19.15 -2.97 2.03
C ALA A 68 19.35 -2.83 0.51
N LEU A 69 20.28 -3.60 -0.07
CA LEU A 69 20.53 -3.59 -1.51
C LEU A 69 19.34 -4.14 -2.32
N PRO A 70 18.80 -5.34 -2.03
CA PRO A 70 17.59 -5.83 -2.69
C PRO A 70 16.38 -4.88 -2.60
N LEU A 71 16.19 -4.21 -1.46
CA LEU A 71 15.09 -3.25 -1.28
C LEU A 71 15.27 -2.01 -2.16
N LEU A 72 16.51 -1.52 -2.29
CA LEU A 72 16.83 -0.42 -3.18
C LEU A 72 16.69 -0.80 -4.65
N GLU A 73 17.16 -1.98 -5.04
CA GLU A 73 17.01 -2.52 -6.39
C GLU A 73 15.54 -2.68 -6.75
N TYR A 74 14.74 -3.30 -5.87
CA TYR A 74 13.30 -3.44 -6.06
C TYR A 74 12.59 -2.09 -6.23
N THR A 75 12.92 -1.11 -5.37
CA THR A 75 12.33 0.23 -5.45
C THR A 75 12.70 0.93 -6.74
N LYS A 76 13.97 0.82 -7.17
CA LYS A 76 14.45 1.37 -8.43
C LYS A 76 13.73 0.74 -9.62
N ASP A 77 13.69 -0.60 -9.68
CA ASP A 77 13.07 -1.33 -10.78
C ASP A 77 11.57 -1.04 -10.88
N HIS A 78 10.90 -0.88 -9.73
CA HIS A 78 9.50 -0.48 -9.66
C HIS A 78 9.29 0.94 -10.20
N ALA A 79 10.13 1.90 -9.81
CA ALA A 79 10.06 3.27 -10.29
C ALA A 79 10.31 3.35 -11.81
N GLU A 80 11.35 2.71 -12.31
CA GLU A 80 11.66 2.68 -13.75
C GLU A 80 10.55 2.00 -14.55
N SER A 81 9.93 0.95 -14.01
CA SER A 81 8.81 0.27 -14.68
C SER A 81 7.56 1.13 -14.69
N GLY A 82 7.28 1.86 -13.61
CA GLY A 82 6.20 2.85 -13.55
C GLY A 82 6.38 3.98 -14.57
N GLU A 83 7.60 4.51 -14.69
CA GLU A 83 7.96 5.54 -15.67
C GLU A 83 7.73 5.04 -17.10
N ARG A 84 8.23 3.84 -17.44
CA ARG A 84 7.99 3.23 -18.77
C ARG A 84 6.51 3.07 -19.10
N ILE A 85 5.69 2.67 -18.13
CA ILE A 85 4.24 2.53 -18.33
C ILE A 85 3.61 3.90 -18.56
N LEU A 86 4.01 4.91 -17.79
CA LEU A 86 3.50 6.27 -17.93
C LEU A 86 3.84 6.84 -19.31
N ASP A 87 5.10 6.72 -19.74
CA ASP A 87 5.56 7.21 -21.05
C ASP A 87 4.74 6.62 -22.21
N GLU A 88 4.46 5.31 -22.16
CA GLU A 88 3.65 4.63 -23.17
C GLU A 88 2.20 5.11 -23.17
N VAL A 89 1.61 5.27 -21.98
CA VAL A 89 0.24 5.79 -21.85
C VAL A 89 0.15 7.23 -22.35
N GLU A 90 1.13 8.08 -22.02
CA GLU A 90 1.19 9.46 -22.49
C GLU A 90 1.32 9.54 -24.01
N ALA A 91 2.17 8.69 -24.62
CA ALA A 91 2.30 8.60 -26.07
C ALA A 91 0.99 8.20 -26.75
N GLN A 92 0.27 7.23 -26.20
CA GLN A 92 -1.04 6.81 -26.71
C GLN A 92 -2.10 7.91 -26.58
N ILE A 93 -2.14 8.62 -25.44
CA ILE A 93 -3.05 9.75 -25.23
C ILE A 93 -2.74 10.88 -26.21
N ALA A 94 -1.46 11.18 -26.44
CA ALA A 94 -1.05 12.21 -27.39
C ALA A 94 -1.51 11.85 -28.82
N SER A 95 -1.28 10.61 -29.25
CA SER A 95 -1.73 10.12 -30.56
C SER A 95 -3.24 10.18 -30.72
N LEU A 96 -4.00 9.76 -29.70
CA LEU A 96 -5.47 9.84 -29.72
C LEU A 96 -5.96 11.28 -29.80
N THR A 97 -5.34 12.19 -29.04
CA THR A 97 -5.70 13.61 -29.02
C THR A 97 -5.42 14.26 -30.38
N GLU A 98 -4.28 13.95 -31.01
CA GLU A 98 -3.95 14.44 -32.34
C GLU A 98 -4.90 13.89 -33.42
N GLY A 99 -5.22 12.58 -33.35
CA GLY A 99 -6.19 11.95 -34.24
C GLY A 99 -7.57 12.60 -34.11
N TYR A 100 -8.01 12.88 -32.88
CA TYR A 100 -9.27 13.59 -32.64
C TYR A 100 -9.25 15.01 -33.23
N LYS A 101 -8.20 15.81 -32.96
CA LYS A 101 -8.07 17.17 -33.52
C LYS A 101 -8.08 17.17 -35.05
N THR A 102 -7.44 16.19 -35.67
CA THR A 102 -7.44 16.05 -37.12
C THR A 102 -8.85 15.73 -37.63
N LEU A 103 -9.55 14.79 -36.99
CA LEU A 103 -10.92 14.43 -37.34
C LEU A 103 -11.88 15.62 -37.18
N GLU A 104 -11.76 16.36 -36.08
CA GLU A 104 -12.55 17.57 -35.80
C GLU A 104 -12.40 18.59 -36.94
N LYS A 105 -11.16 18.91 -37.29
CA LYS A 105 -10.87 19.87 -38.36
C LYS A 105 -11.30 19.40 -39.76
N GLU A 106 -11.03 18.13 -40.09
CA GLU A 106 -11.24 17.65 -41.46
C GLU A 106 -12.67 17.21 -41.74
N VAL A 107 -13.39 16.72 -40.73
CA VAL A 107 -14.72 16.14 -40.91
C VAL A 107 -15.79 17.01 -40.26
N ILE A 108 -15.63 17.37 -38.98
CA ILE A 108 -16.68 18.08 -38.24
C ILE A 108 -16.82 19.51 -38.77
N GLU A 109 -15.74 20.28 -38.79
CA GLU A 109 -15.77 21.67 -39.27
C GLU A 109 -16.20 21.79 -40.74
N ARG A 110 -15.76 20.84 -41.60
CA ARG A 110 -16.16 20.82 -43.02
C ARG A 110 -17.61 20.43 -43.22
N TYR A 111 -18.13 19.49 -42.42
CA TYR A 111 -19.53 19.11 -42.44
C TYR A 111 -20.42 20.28 -41.99
N GLU A 112 -20.07 20.95 -40.89
CA GLU A 112 -20.80 22.12 -40.40
C GLU A 112 -20.83 23.26 -41.42
N ALA A 113 -19.70 23.54 -42.08
CA ALA A 113 -19.64 24.54 -43.15
C ALA A 113 -20.53 24.16 -44.36
N ALA A 114 -20.58 22.87 -44.72
CA ALA A 114 -21.43 22.38 -45.78
C ALA A 114 -22.92 22.50 -45.42
N GLU A 115 -23.33 22.12 -44.21
CA GLU A 115 -24.72 22.31 -43.74
C GLU A 115 -25.14 23.78 -43.72
N GLN A 116 -24.27 24.69 -43.24
CA GLN A 116 -24.57 26.12 -43.26
C GLN A 116 -24.76 26.66 -44.67
N SER A 117 -23.98 26.18 -45.64
CA SER A 117 -24.14 26.57 -47.05
C SER A 117 -25.39 25.97 -47.72
N HIS A 118 -25.93 24.88 -47.17
CA HIS A 118 -27.11 24.19 -47.70
C HIS A 118 -28.41 24.71 -47.07
N ALA A 119 -28.31 25.44 -45.94
CA ALA A 119 -29.42 26.06 -45.22
C ALA A 119 -29.70 27.53 -45.61
N VAL A 120 -28.95 28.09 -46.57
CA VAL A 120 -29.14 29.42 -47.18
C VAL A 120 -29.71 29.26 -48.58
#